data_AF-A0A6I1QTY7-F1
#
_entry.id   AF-A0A6I1QTY7-F1
#
_cell.length_a   1.000
_cell.length_b   1.000
_cell.length_c   1.000
_cell.angle_alpha   90.00
_cell.angle_beta   90.00
_cell.angle_gamma   90.00
#
_symmetry.space_group_name_H-M   'P 1'
#
loop_
_entity.id
_entity.type
_entity.pdbx_description
1 polymer ?
#
loop_
_entity_poly.entity_id
_entity_poly.type
_entity_poly.pdbx_seq_one_letter_code
_entity_poly.pdbx_strand_id
1 'polypeptide(L)'
;MKGPLRGIPWAVADAVATRRYMPERATQGLDIVVLERDGQAVRRRLLDAGFSPVGELSIGGSSWRTPSEVAVDVIEGQGEWWPLRPG
;
A
#
# COMPACT_ATOMS: atom_id res chain seq x y z
N MET A 1 -6.71 -7.45 -14.97
CA MET A 1 -6.44 -8.01 -13.63
C MET A 1 -7.66 -7.80 -12.72
N LYS A 2 -8.04 -8.81 -11.95
CA LYS A 2 -9.05 -8.71 -10.88
C LYS A 2 -8.31 -8.40 -9.56
N GLY A 3 -8.82 -7.47 -8.76
CA GLY A 3 -8.20 -7.09 -7.48
C GLY A 3 -8.83 -5.83 -6.89
N PRO A 4 -8.71 -5.59 -5.57
CA PRO A 4 -9.39 -4.49 -4.88
C PRO A 4 -8.97 -3.10 -5.40
N LEU A 5 -7.74 -2.97 -5.91
CA LEU A 5 -7.21 -1.69 -6.41
C LEU A 5 -7.43 -1.47 -7.91
N ARG A 6 -8.35 -2.21 -8.55
CA ARG A 6 -8.58 -2.11 -9.99
C ARG A 6 -8.95 -0.68 -10.41
N GLY A 7 -8.18 -0.09 -11.32
CA GLY A 7 -8.43 1.26 -11.84
C GLY A 7 -7.93 2.40 -10.94
N ILE A 8 -7.26 2.08 -9.83
CA ILE A 8 -6.51 3.04 -9.01
C ILE A 8 -5.03 2.90 -9.41
N PRO A 9 -4.29 4.00 -9.65
CA PRO A 9 -2.84 3.95 -9.80
C PRO A 9 -2.18 3.55 -8.46
N TRP A 10 -1.37 2.50 -8.47
CA TRP A 10 -0.61 2.05 -7.29
C TRP A 10 0.69 1.35 -7.71
N ALA A 11 1.65 1.28 -6.79
CA ALA A 11 2.88 0.51 -6.96
C ALA A 11 3.27 -0.21 -5.66
N VAL A 12 4.09 -1.27 -5.77
CA VAL A 12 4.68 -1.95 -4.60
C VAL A 12 5.93 -1.19 -4.16
N ALA A 13 6.06 -0.93 -2.85
CA ALA A 13 7.12 -0.08 -2.30
C ALA A 13 8.17 -0.82 -1.44
N ASP A 14 8.02 -2.13 -1.23
CA ASP A 14 8.92 -2.93 -0.37
C ASP A 14 9.81 -3.92 -1.15
N ALA A 15 10.56 -4.77 -0.45
CA ALA A 15 11.47 -5.81 -0.92
C ALA A 15 10.91 -6.70 -2.05
N VAL A 16 9.58 -6.83 -2.15
CA VAL A 16 8.92 -7.48 -3.29
C VAL A 16 9.24 -6.79 -4.63
N ALA A 17 9.36 -5.46 -4.65
CA ALA A 17 9.79 -4.69 -5.82
C ALA A 17 11.28 -4.87 -6.13
N THR A 18 12.12 -5.07 -5.10
CA THR A 18 13.56 -5.32 -5.27
C THR A 18 13.89 -6.79 -5.58
N ARG A 19 12.92 -7.72 -5.57
CA ARG A 19 13.10 -9.12 -6.03
C ARG A 19 13.76 -9.25 -7.41
N ARG A 20 13.58 -8.25 -8.28
CA ARG A 20 14.22 -8.22 -9.61
C ARG A 20 15.75 -8.01 -9.52
N TYR A 21 16.25 -7.45 -8.42
CA TYR A 21 17.61 -6.93 -8.25
C TYR A 21 18.36 -7.48 -7.01
N MET A 22 17.68 -8.02 -5.99
CA MET A 22 18.30 -8.61 -4.78
C MET A 22 17.51 -9.82 -4.22
N PRO A 23 18.17 -10.79 -3.56
CA PRO A 23 17.49 -11.89 -2.86
C PRO A 23 16.57 -11.35 -1.76
N GLU A 24 15.38 -11.94 -1.67
CA GLU A 24 14.36 -11.56 -0.71
C GLU A 24 14.89 -11.59 0.73
N ARG A 25 14.81 -10.45 1.43
CA ARG A 25 14.76 -10.46 2.90
C ARG A 25 13.32 -10.79 3.25
N ALA A 26 13.11 -11.67 4.23
CA ALA A 26 11.76 -12.04 4.67
C ALA A 26 11.04 -10.84 5.31
N THR A 27 10.44 -9.97 4.49
CA THR A 27 9.40 -9.05 4.95
C THR A 27 8.07 -9.81 4.91
N GLN A 28 7.43 -9.93 6.06
CA GLN A 28 6.20 -10.72 6.23
C GLN A 28 4.93 -9.98 5.76
N GLY A 29 5.10 -8.85 5.07
CA GLY A 29 4.03 -7.94 4.64
C GLY A 29 4.23 -7.41 3.24
N LEU A 30 3.23 -6.67 2.75
CA LEU A 30 3.26 -6.01 1.44
C LEU A 30 3.03 -4.51 1.62
N ASP A 31 3.99 -3.71 1.17
CA ASP A 31 3.80 -2.25 1.16
C ASP A 31 3.40 -1.79 -0.24
N ILE A 32 2.36 -0.97 -0.30
CA ILE A 32 1.90 -0.33 -1.53
C ILE A 32 1.90 1.18 -1.37
N VAL A 33 2.20 1.89 -2.44
CA VAL A 33 2.03 3.34 -2.54
C VAL A 33 0.84 3.67 -3.43
N VAL A 34 0.05 4.64 -3.00
CA VAL A 34 -1.12 5.15 -3.70
C VAL A 34 -1.11 6.67 -3.69
N LEU A 35 -1.90 7.27 -4.58
CA LEU A 35 -2.10 8.71 -4.55
C LEU A 35 -3.04 9.07 -3.40
N GLU A 36 -2.75 10.14 -2.67
CA GLU A 36 -3.49 10.62 -1.51
C GLU A 36 -4.95 10.91 -1.87
N ARG A 37 -5.20 11.43 -3.08
CA ARG A 37 -6.56 11.63 -3.62
C ARG A 37 -7.36 10.33 -3.74
N ASP A 38 -6.67 9.19 -3.87
CA ASP A 38 -7.28 7.87 -4.02
C ASP A 38 -7.35 7.14 -2.66
N GLY A 39 -6.75 7.68 -1.59
CA GLY A 39 -6.65 7.05 -0.28
C GLY A 39 -8.00 6.60 0.28
N GLN A 40 -9.01 7.48 0.27
CA GLN A 40 -10.36 7.12 0.74
C GLN A 40 -10.98 5.98 -0.08
N ALA A 41 -10.80 5.99 -1.40
CA ALA A 41 -11.29 4.93 -2.28
C ALA A 41 -10.57 3.60 -2.01
N VAL A 42 -9.27 3.64 -1.74
CA VAL A 42 -8.47 2.46 -1.36
C VAL A 42 -9.00 1.87 -0.06
N ARG A 43 -9.14 2.66 1.00
CA ARG A 43 -9.65 2.21 2.30
C ARG A 43 -11.02 1.55 2.17
N ARG A 44 -11.93 2.17 1.40
CA ARG A 44 -13.27 1.60 1.18
C ARG A 44 -13.21 0.23 0.51
N ARG A 45 -12.38 0.09 -0.54
CA ARG A 45 -12.27 -1.16 -1.28
C ARG A 45 -11.55 -2.26 -0.51
N LEU A 46 -10.62 -1.91 0.38
CA LEU A 46 -9.99 -2.86 1.28
C LEU A 46 -11.01 -3.42 2.27
N LEU A 47 -11.84 -2.57 2.87
CA LEU A 47 -12.96 -3.01 3.72
C LEU A 47 -13.93 -3.91 2.94
N ASP A 48 -14.36 -3.49 1.74
CA ASP A 48 -15.26 -4.29 0.90
C ASP A 48 -14.65 -5.64 0.47
N ALA A 49 -13.32 -5.74 0.46
CA ALA A 49 -12.58 -6.97 0.17
C ALA A 49 -12.28 -7.82 1.43
N GLY A 50 -12.77 -7.43 2.61
CA GLY A 50 -12.62 -8.16 3.86
C GLY A 50 -11.29 -7.91 4.59
N PHE A 51 -10.56 -6.85 4.22
CA PHE A 51 -9.36 -6.45 4.95
C PHE A 51 -9.76 -5.72 6.23
N SER A 52 -8.97 -5.91 7.28
CA SER A 52 -9.17 -5.27 8.58
C SER A 52 -8.16 -4.15 8.80
N PRO A 53 -8.57 -2.93 9.19
CA PRO A 53 -7.64 -1.86 9.52
C PRO A 53 -6.90 -2.18 10.82
N VAL A 54 -5.61 -1.90 10.85
CA VAL A 54 -4.73 -2.11 12.01
C VAL A 54 -4.40 -0.77 12.69
N GLY A 55 -4.13 0.27 11.90
CA GLY A 55 -3.77 1.60 12.40
C GLY A 55 -3.27 2.54 11.32
N GLU A 56 -2.90 3.74 11.71
CA GLU A 56 -2.28 4.75 10.84
C GLU A 56 -0.75 4.62 10.87
N LEU A 57 -0.10 4.87 9.74
CA LEU A 57 1.36 4.89 9.63
C LEU A 57 1.91 6.25 10.04
N SER A 58 3.06 6.28 10.72
CA SER A 58 3.74 7.53 11.10
C SER A 58 4.25 8.36 9.92
N ILE A 59 4.41 7.72 8.75
CA ILE A 59 4.86 8.32 7.49
C ILE A 59 3.70 8.77 6.57
N GLY A 60 2.45 8.63 7.04
CA GLY A 60 1.26 8.85 6.25
C GLY A 60 0.73 7.57 5.60
N GLY A 61 -0.61 7.43 5.58
CA GLY A 61 -1.29 6.21 5.15
C GLY A 61 -1.67 5.28 6.31
N SER A 62 -1.92 4.01 6.02
CA SER A 62 -2.52 3.05 6.98
C SER A 62 -2.06 1.60 6.82
N SER A 63 -2.06 0.87 7.93
CA SER A 63 -1.78 -0.56 7.99
C SER A 63 -3.05 -1.39 8.01
N TRP A 64 -3.02 -2.53 7.32
CA TRP A 64 -4.15 -3.44 7.13
C TRP A 64 -3.73 -4.90 7.31
N ARG A 65 -4.70 -5.77 7.57
CA ARG A 65 -4.56 -7.22 7.45
C ARG A 65 -5.49 -7.78 6.39
N THR A 66 -4.95 -8.66 5.56
CA THR A 66 -5.75 -9.50 4.67
C THR A 66 -6.58 -10.52 5.48
N PRO A 67 -7.62 -11.13 4.90
CA PRO A 67 -8.31 -12.29 5.50
C PRO A 67 -7.40 -13.49 5.83
N SER A 68 -6.20 -13.53 5.26
CA SER A 68 -5.19 -14.57 5.48
C SER A 68 -4.11 -14.15 6.48
N GLU A 69 -4.37 -13.10 7.27
CA GLU A 69 -3.47 -12.55 8.31
C GLU A 69 -2.14 -11.96 7.79
N VAL A 70 -2.00 -11.78 6.48
CA VAL A 70 -0.85 -11.07 5.89
C VAL A 70 -1.01 -9.56 6.11
N ALA A 71 0.06 -8.91 6.59
CA ALA A 71 0.11 -7.47 6.78
C ALA A 71 0.25 -6.73 5.44
N VAL A 72 -0.47 -5.61 5.29
CA VAL A 72 -0.40 -4.74 4.12
C VAL A 72 -0.36 -3.29 4.56
N ASP A 73 0.69 -2.58 4.21
CA ASP A 73 0.82 -1.15 4.47
C ASP A 73 0.48 -0.36 3.20
N VAL A 74 -0.38 0.65 3.35
CA VAL A 74 -0.80 1.57 2.29
C VAL A 74 -0.22 2.93 2.60
N ILE A 75 0.76 3.35 1.82
CA ILE A 75 1.43 4.64 1.95
C ILE A 75 0.79 5.62 0.95
N GLU A 76 0.41 6.81 1.42
CA GLU A 76 -0.35 7.80 0.63
C GLU A 76 0.51 9.03 0.29
N GLY A 77 0.40 9.57 -0.95
CA GLY A 77 1.08 10.82 -1.35
C GLY A 77 0.46 11.60 -2.53
N GLN A 78 0.82 12.89 -2.74
CA GLN A 78 0.76 13.78 -3.96
C GLN A 78 1.72 13.69 -5.25
N GLY A 79 1.27 13.19 -6.42
CA GLY A 79 2.00 13.31 -7.71
C GLY A 79 2.88 12.14 -8.21
N GLU A 80 3.52 12.30 -9.38
CA GLU A 80 4.06 11.19 -10.18
C GLU A 80 5.29 10.51 -9.53
N TRP A 81 5.02 9.48 -8.70
CA TRP A 81 5.87 8.39 -8.15
C TRP A 81 6.94 8.66 -7.05
N TRP A 82 6.92 9.85 -6.43
CA TRP A 82 7.63 10.37 -5.21
C TRP A 82 9.15 10.56 -5.25
N PRO A 83 9.72 11.75 -4.90
CA PRO A 83 9.25 12.80 -3.94
C PRO A 83 9.30 14.26 -4.52
N LEU A 84 8.84 15.35 -3.86
CA LEU A 84 9.41 16.06 -2.68
C LEU A 84 8.36 16.79 -1.83
N ARG A 85 8.64 16.93 -0.52
CA ARG A 85 8.29 18.13 0.26
C ARG A 85 9.51 18.60 1.06
N PRO A 86 9.95 19.85 0.83
CA PRO A 86 10.06 20.77 1.95
C PRO A 86 9.35 22.11 1.68
N GLY A 87 8.81 22.66 2.78
CA GLY A 87 8.05 23.90 2.91
C GLY A 87 7.16 23.81 4.14
#